data_AF-A0AA88SN40-F1
#
_entry.id   AF-A0AA88SN40-F1
#
_cell.length_a   1.000
_cell.length_b   1.000
_cell.length_c   1.000
_cell.angle_alpha   90.00
_cell.angle_beta   90.00
_cell.angle_gamma   90.00
#
_symmetry.space_group_name_H-M   'P 1'
#
loop_
_entity.id
_entity.type
_entity.pdbx_description
1 polymer ?
#
loop_
_entity_poly.entity_id
_entity_poly.type
_entity_poly.pdbx_seq_one_letter_code
_entity_poly.pdbx_strand_id
1 'polypeptide(L)'
;MALDKLTSGQDRLCEWLSEDSDHIIEQCDDILSLKEYKEIEKQTCPLKKMQVLLKIIIQKGEDTCQIFMDILKKNQEQYKQLQPFFNSHLQHTVWSPTVAADNTSVVTAREITGVKAKSLNITTEVIGPGSNSSGIFGGQAAQANYSASGNSLICADKISYTTIDGDINLSATVKSSQHSAEGNRSLPSSQDPAVKTIREHKDGLIDCLMGDCVFILNRVHARGIITSRQYQNLKDLQRSEETVVNLIDQVMSKGQQSCACLLNVLRESEVLETYPRLRDILKEPW
;
A
#
# COMPACT_ATOMS: atom_id res chain seq x y z
N MET A 1 -26.26 -2.83 -14.30
CA MET A 1 -25.09 -2.08 -13.78
C MET A 1 -25.42 -1.39 -12.45
N ALA A 2 -26.64 -0.86 -12.27
CA ALA A 2 -27.14 -0.34 -11.00
C ALA A 2 -27.31 -1.45 -9.95
N LEU A 3 -27.83 -2.63 -10.33
CA LEU A 3 -28.00 -3.76 -9.42
C LEU A 3 -26.65 -4.23 -8.84
N ASP A 4 -25.63 -4.38 -9.68
CA ASP A 4 -24.27 -4.74 -9.27
C ASP A 4 -23.66 -3.70 -8.31
N LYS A 5 -23.88 -2.40 -8.57
CA LYS A 5 -23.39 -1.30 -7.72
C LYS A 5 -24.09 -1.27 -6.36
N LEU A 6 -25.42 -1.44 -6.32
CA LEU A 6 -26.17 -1.47 -5.07
C LEU A 6 -25.84 -2.72 -4.24
N THR A 7 -25.67 -3.87 -4.88
CA THR A 7 -25.32 -5.13 -4.20
C THR A 7 -23.91 -5.07 -3.61
N SER A 8 -22.93 -4.55 -4.36
CA SER A 8 -21.53 -4.42 -3.89
C SER A 8 -21.33 -3.32 -2.84
N GLY A 9 -22.17 -2.29 -2.84
CA GLY A 9 -22.10 -1.15 -1.91
C GLY A 9 -23.11 -1.21 -0.75
N GLN A 10 -23.84 -2.32 -0.59
CA GLN A 10 -25.00 -2.40 0.30
C GLN A 10 -24.69 -2.00 1.74
N ASP A 11 -23.59 -2.50 2.32
CA ASP A 11 -23.24 -2.23 3.71
C ASP A 11 -22.96 -0.74 3.96
N ARG A 12 -22.21 -0.11 3.05
CA ARG A 12 -21.89 1.33 3.13
C ARG A 12 -23.13 2.20 2.92
N LEU A 13 -23.99 1.82 1.97
CA LEU A 13 -25.25 2.52 1.74
C LEU A 13 -26.16 2.43 2.98
N CYS A 14 -26.21 1.27 3.64
CA CYS A 14 -27.00 1.14 4.87
C CYS A 14 -26.49 2.07 5.97
N GLU A 15 -25.18 2.21 6.14
CA GLU A 15 -24.59 3.14 7.10
C GLU A 15 -24.91 4.60 6.74
N TRP A 16 -24.67 5.00 5.50
CA TRP A 16 -24.88 6.39 5.06
C TRP A 16 -26.35 6.82 5.10
N LEU A 17 -27.26 5.94 4.70
CA LEU A 17 -28.69 6.24 4.69
C LEU A 17 -29.32 6.09 6.08
N SER A 18 -28.63 5.47 7.04
CA SER A 18 -29.15 5.35 8.42
C SER A 18 -29.16 6.67 9.19
N GLU A 19 -28.44 7.71 8.72
CA GLU A 19 -28.48 9.05 9.30
C GLU A 19 -29.87 9.70 9.20
N ASP A 20 -30.62 9.41 8.13
CA ASP A 20 -31.97 9.92 7.89
C ASP A 20 -32.83 8.88 7.15
N SER A 21 -33.07 7.76 7.82
CA SER A 21 -33.75 6.62 7.20
C SER A 21 -35.16 6.94 6.73
N ASP A 22 -35.87 7.82 7.42
CA ASP A 22 -37.28 8.07 7.15
C ASP A 22 -37.46 8.92 5.88
N HIS A 23 -36.60 9.94 5.67
CA HIS A 23 -36.63 10.75 4.45
C HIS A 23 -36.40 9.93 3.19
N ILE A 24 -35.39 9.05 3.17
CA ILE A 24 -35.13 8.24 1.97
C ILE A 24 -36.26 7.24 1.69
N ILE A 25 -36.91 6.70 2.74
CA ILE A 25 -38.06 5.81 2.58
C ILE A 25 -39.25 6.56 1.97
N GLU A 26 -39.52 7.79 2.40
CA GLU A 26 -40.57 8.64 1.80
C GLU A 26 -40.29 8.94 0.32
N GLN A 27 -39.03 9.20 -0.05
CA GLN A 27 -38.67 9.40 -1.45
C GLN A 27 -38.79 8.12 -2.30
N CYS A 28 -38.97 6.95 -1.67
CA CYS A 28 -39.16 5.66 -2.32
C CYS A 28 -40.64 5.24 -2.43
N ASP A 29 -41.60 6.11 -2.13
CA ASP A 29 -43.04 5.77 -2.16
C ASP A 29 -43.49 5.23 -3.54
N ASP A 30 -42.94 5.79 -4.63
CA ASP A 30 -43.26 5.37 -6.00
C ASP A 30 -42.71 3.98 -6.38
N ILE A 31 -41.72 3.46 -5.65
CA ILE A 31 -41.08 2.15 -5.93
C ILE A 31 -41.48 1.06 -4.93
N LEU A 32 -42.02 1.44 -3.77
CA LEU A 32 -42.44 0.53 -2.71
C LEU A 32 -43.95 0.28 -2.79
N SER A 33 -44.35 -0.97 -2.60
CA SER A 33 -45.76 -1.29 -2.34
C SER A 33 -46.11 -0.98 -0.89
N LEU A 34 -47.40 -0.76 -0.64
CA LEU A 34 -47.93 -0.47 0.71
C LEU A 34 -47.63 -1.60 1.72
N LYS A 35 -47.37 -2.82 1.26
CA LYS A 35 -46.95 -3.96 2.11
C LYS A 35 -45.47 -3.85 2.48
N GLU A 36 -44.61 -3.52 1.53
CA GLU A 36 -43.16 -3.38 1.70
C GLU A 36 -42.84 -2.18 2.59
N TYR A 37 -43.55 -1.06 2.41
CA TYR A 37 -43.43 0.11 3.27
C TYR A 37 -43.69 -0.24 4.74
N LYS A 38 -44.79 -0.96 5.02
CA LYS A 38 -45.12 -1.44 6.37
C LYS A 38 -44.10 -2.44 6.93
N GLU A 39 -43.42 -3.21 6.08
CA GLU A 39 -42.36 -4.12 6.50
C GLU A 39 -41.10 -3.36 6.93
N ILE A 40 -40.79 -2.27 6.24
CA ILE A 40 -39.68 -1.38 6.59
C ILE A 40 -39.99 -0.61 7.87
N GLU A 41 -41.19 -0.03 8.01
CA GLU A 41 -41.60 0.71 9.22
C GLU A 41 -41.64 -0.15 10.50
N LYS A 42 -41.87 -1.46 10.37
CA LYS A 42 -41.79 -2.38 11.52
C LYS A 42 -40.41 -2.42 12.16
N GLN A 43 -39.35 -2.04 11.44
CA GLN A 43 -38.01 -2.03 11.98
C GLN A 43 -37.80 -0.79 12.85
N THR A 44 -37.38 -0.97 14.10
CA THR A 44 -37.09 0.12 15.03
C THR A 44 -35.67 0.68 14.88
N CYS A 45 -34.78 -0.04 14.20
CA CYS A 45 -33.39 0.36 13.97
C CYS A 45 -33.23 0.98 12.57
N PRO A 46 -32.71 2.22 12.43
CA PRO A 46 -32.50 2.88 11.14
C PRO A 46 -31.64 2.07 10.16
N LEU A 47 -30.56 1.46 10.65
CA LEU A 47 -29.70 0.61 9.83
C LEU A 47 -30.43 -0.64 9.34
N LYS A 48 -31.32 -1.21 10.17
CA LYS A 48 -32.13 -2.36 9.78
C LYS A 48 -33.23 -1.97 8.79
N LYS A 49 -33.84 -0.79 8.93
CA LYS A 49 -34.75 -0.21 7.93
C LYS A 49 -34.08 -0.15 6.57
N MET A 50 -32.85 0.39 6.51
CA MET A 50 -32.09 0.51 5.26
C MET A 50 -31.71 -0.83 4.65
N GLN A 51 -31.29 -1.80 5.47
CA GLN A 51 -31.00 -3.16 4.98
C GLN A 51 -32.22 -3.81 4.32
N VAL A 52 -33.40 -3.66 4.94
CA VAL A 52 -34.66 -4.20 4.41
C VAL A 52 -35.05 -3.47 3.13
N LEU A 53 -34.97 -2.13 3.11
CA LEU A 53 -35.22 -1.30 1.92
C LEU A 53 -34.34 -1.73 0.73
N LEU A 54 -33.02 -1.75 0.92
CA LEU A 54 -32.06 -2.14 -0.12
C LEU A 54 -32.31 -3.57 -0.62
N LYS A 55 -32.63 -4.50 0.29
CA LYS A 55 -32.95 -5.88 -0.08
C LYS A 55 -34.19 -5.96 -0.98
N ILE A 56 -35.26 -5.24 -0.64
CA ILE A 56 -36.49 -5.18 -1.45
C ILE A 56 -36.19 -4.62 -2.84
N ILE A 57 -35.44 -3.52 -2.91
CA ILE A 57 -35.09 -2.85 -4.18
C ILE A 57 -34.25 -3.78 -5.08
N ILE A 58 -33.25 -4.46 -4.50
CA ILE A 58 -32.40 -5.43 -5.22
C ILE A 58 -33.26 -6.62 -5.73
N GLN A 59 -34.21 -7.10 -4.92
CA GLN A 59 -35.08 -8.22 -5.29
C GLN A 59 -36.07 -7.89 -6.41
N LYS A 60 -36.48 -6.62 -6.55
CA LYS A 60 -37.38 -6.17 -7.62
C LYS A 60 -36.71 -6.08 -9.00
N GLY A 61 -35.38 -6.04 -9.04
CA GLY A 61 -34.60 -6.10 -10.28
C GLY A 61 -34.00 -4.75 -10.70
N GLU A 62 -33.31 -4.80 -11.85
CA GLU A 62 -32.44 -3.71 -12.34
C GLU A 62 -33.19 -2.39 -12.57
N ASP A 63 -34.41 -2.42 -13.10
CA ASP A 63 -35.18 -1.21 -13.38
C ASP A 63 -35.51 -0.43 -12.10
N THR A 64 -35.90 -1.14 -11.04
CA THR A 64 -36.17 -0.54 -9.73
C THR A 64 -34.88 -0.03 -9.08
N CYS A 65 -33.78 -0.78 -9.25
CA CYS A 65 -32.45 -0.34 -8.82
C CYS A 65 -32.03 0.96 -9.49
N GLN A 66 -32.32 1.13 -10.79
CA GLN A 66 -31.99 2.35 -11.52
C GLN A 66 -32.81 3.55 -11.03
N ILE A 67 -34.11 3.37 -10.81
CA ILE A 67 -34.96 4.42 -10.23
C ILE A 67 -34.46 4.82 -8.84
N PHE A 68 -34.08 3.84 -8.01
CA PHE A 68 -33.51 4.12 -6.69
C PHE A 68 -32.18 4.87 -6.76
N MET A 69 -31.31 4.53 -7.72
CA MET A 69 -30.07 5.28 -7.96
C MET A 69 -30.35 6.73 -8.32
N ASP A 70 -31.40 7.01 -9.10
CA ASP A 70 -31.81 8.36 -9.46
C ASP A 70 -32.38 9.13 -8.24
N ILE A 71 -33.15 8.46 -7.37
CA ILE A 71 -33.59 9.01 -6.08
C ILE A 71 -32.40 9.39 -5.20
N LEU A 72 -31.44 8.48 -5.05
CA LEU A 72 -30.21 8.73 -4.28
C LEU A 72 -29.40 9.89 -4.90
N LYS A 73 -29.38 10.01 -6.23
CA LYS A 73 -28.70 11.10 -6.95
C LYS A 73 -29.37 12.45 -6.71
N LYS A 74 -30.71 12.48 -6.65
CA LYS A 74 -31.50 13.68 -6.34
C LYS A 74 -31.29 14.16 -4.89
N ASN A 75 -31.01 13.24 -3.98
CA ASN A 75 -30.83 13.53 -2.54
C ASN A 75 -29.35 13.67 -2.11
N GLN A 76 -28.42 13.86 -3.05
CA GLN A 76 -26.98 13.95 -2.75
C GLN A 76 -26.57 15.06 -1.76
N GLU A 77 -27.31 16.17 -1.73
CA GLU A 77 -27.03 17.29 -0.82
C GLU A 77 -27.29 16.93 0.64
N GLN A 78 -28.31 16.10 0.88
CA GLN A 78 -28.71 15.65 2.21
C GLN A 78 -27.76 14.54 2.71
N TYR A 79 -27.33 13.67 1.81
CA TYR A 79 -26.37 12.62 2.11
C TYR A 79 -25.03 12.92 1.43
N LYS A 80 -24.26 13.86 1.99
CA LYS A 80 -22.92 14.21 1.48
C LYS A 80 -21.98 13.00 1.40
N GLN A 81 -22.22 11.98 2.22
CA GLN A 81 -21.49 10.72 2.24
C GLN A 81 -21.79 9.81 1.04
N LEU A 82 -22.81 10.11 0.23
CA LEU A 82 -23.07 9.45 -1.06
C LEU A 82 -22.19 9.98 -2.20
N GLN A 83 -21.48 11.11 -2.01
CA GLN A 83 -20.59 11.66 -3.05
C GLN A 83 -19.57 10.62 -3.56
N PRO A 84 -18.81 9.88 -2.70
CA PRO A 84 -17.90 8.84 -3.16
C PRO A 84 -18.59 7.68 -3.88
N PHE A 85 -19.87 7.41 -3.56
CA PHE A 85 -20.65 6.35 -4.18
C PHE A 85 -20.95 6.65 -5.66
N PHE A 86 -21.38 7.89 -5.94
CA PHE A 86 -21.66 8.36 -7.29
C PHE A 86 -20.40 8.77 -8.07
N ASN A 87 -19.40 9.29 -7.36
CA ASN A 87 -18.10 9.67 -7.94
C ASN A 87 -17.23 8.46 -8.28
N SER A 88 -17.77 7.24 -8.18
CA SER A 88 -17.22 6.06 -8.85
C SER A 88 -17.08 6.23 -10.38
N HIS A 89 -17.71 7.26 -10.98
CA HIS A 89 -17.52 7.64 -12.38
C HIS A 89 -16.77 8.98 -12.60
N LEU A 90 -16.34 9.67 -11.53
CA LEU A 90 -15.56 10.91 -11.59
C LEU A 90 -14.16 10.77 -10.97
N GLN A 91 -13.60 9.55 -10.97
CA GLN A 91 -12.14 9.37 -11.01
C GLN A 91 -11.58 9.35 -12.45
N HIS A 92 -12.33 9.93 -13.40
CA HIS A 92 -11.76 10.46 -14.62
C HIS A 92 -11.17 11.88 -14.43
N THR A 93 -10.87 12.31 -13.18
CA THR A 93 -9.64 13.10 -13.00
C THR A 93 -8.52 12.18 -13.39
N VAL A 94 -8.22 12.18 -14.69
CA VAL A 94 -6.92 11.93 -15.29
C VAL A 94 -5.96 11.34 -14.26
N TRP A 95 -6.07 10.03 -13.98
CA TRP A 95 -4.93 9.29 -13.51
C TRP A 95 -4.05 9.14 -14.74
N SER A 96 -3.50 10.26 -15.22
CA SER A 96 -2.22 10.25 -15.90
C SER A 96 -1.24 10.29 -14.73
N PRO A 97 -0.73 9.12 -14.28
CA PRO A 97 0.34 9.19 -13.31
C PRO A 97 1.45 9.96 -14.01
N THR A 98 1.91 11.06 -13.41
CA THR A 98 3.12 11.68 -13.94
C THR A 98 4.25 10.74 -13.54
N VAL A 99 4.77 10.01 -14.52
CA VAL A 99 5.79 8.98 -14.33
C VAL A 99 7.13 9.55 -14.75
N ALA A 100 8.11 9.45 -13.84
CA ALA A 100 9.51 9.65 -14.17
C ALA A 100 10.24 8.31 -13.98
N ALA A 101 10.90 7.80 -15.01
CA ALA A 101 11.76 6.65 -14.90
C ALA A 101 13.12 6.99 -15.51
N ASP A 102 14.22 6.57 -14.86
CA ASP A 102 15.51 6.58 -15.53
C ASP A 102 15.57 5.51 -16.63
N ASN A 103 16.60 5.56 -17.47
CA ASN A 103 16.73 4.69 -18.65
C ASN A 103 16.88 3.20 -18.31
N THR A 104 16.95 2.83 -17.04
CA THR A 104 17.11 1.46 -16.59
C THR A 104 15.97 0.95 -15.71
N SER A 105 14.98 1.80 -15.42
CA SER A 105 13.83 1.48 -14.58
C SER A 105 12.54 1.40 -15.39
N VAL A 106 11.56 0.66 -14.88
CA VAL A 106 10.26 0.45 -15.53
C VAL A 106 9.15 0.85 -14.58
N VAL A 107 8.14 1.55 -15.10
CA VAL A 107 6.91 1.84 -14.37
C VAL A 107 5.74 1.32 -15.18
N THR A 108 4.94 0.44 -14.59
CA THR A 108 3.65 0.04 -15.14
C THR A 108 2.55 0.78 -14.39
N ALA A 109 1.56 1.27 -15.13
CA ALA A 109 0.36 1.87 -14.56
C ALA A 109 -0.86 1.42 -15.38
N ARG A 110 -1.33 0.20 -15.09
CA ARG A 110 -2.49 -0.40 -15.76
C ARG A 110 -3.76 -0.10 -14.98
N GLU A 111 -4.82 0.34 -15.66
CA GLU A 111 -6.14 0.47 -15.05
C GLU A 111 -7.04 -0.69 -15.51
N ILE A 112 -7.49 -1.51 -14.56
CA ILE A 112 -8.36 -2.67 -14.80
C ILE A 112 -9.66 -2.43 -14.04
N THR A 113 -10.73 -2.14 -14.78
CA THR A 113 -12.03 -1.83 -14.16
C THR A 113 -13.19 -2.62 -14.73
N GLY A 114 -14.12 -3.04 -13.87
CA GLY A 114 -15.40 -3.61 -14.32
C GLY A 114 -15.28 -5.03 -14.87
N VAL A 115 -14.22 -5.76 -14.54
CA VAL A 115 -13.99 -7.10 -15.09
C VAL A 115 -14.70 -8.15 -14.21
N LYS A 116 -15.47 -9.05 -14.83
CA LYS A 116 -15.93 -10.30 -14.19
C LYS A 116 -15.23 -11.47 -14.88
N ALA A 117 -14.34 -12.19 -14.20
CA ALA A 117 -13.55 -13.26 -14.79
C ALA A 117 -13.33 -14.43 -13.83
N LYS A 118 -12.96 -15.60 -14.35
CA LYS A 118 -12.60 -16.76 -13.51
C LYS A 118 -11.18 -16.68 -12.97
N SER A 119 -10.27 -16.02 -13.68
CA SER A 119 -8.91 -15.81 -13.20
C SER A 119 -8.34 -14.51 -13.76
N LEU A 120 -7.42 -13.91 -13.00
CA LEU A 120 -6.68 -12.72 -13.40
C LEU A 120 -5.19 -13.02 -13.29
N ASN A 121 -4.46 -12.96 -14.39
CA ASN A 121 -3.01 -13.15 -14.40
C ASN A 121 -2.31 -11.92 -14.97
N ILE A 122 -1.49 -11.28 -14.15
CA ILE A 122 -0.67 -10.14 -14.50
C ILE A 122 0.77 -10.55 -14.28
N THR A 123 1.51 -10.75 -15.38
CA THR A 123 2.95 -11.01 -15.32
C THR A 123 3.70 -9.86 -15.98
N THR A 124 4.67 -9.32 -15.26
CA THR A 124 5.57 -8.27 -15.74
C THR A 124 6.99 -8.79 -15.67
N GLU A 125 7.64 -8.91 -16.82
CA GLU A 125 9.04 -9.31 -16.93
C GLU A 125 9.83 -8.13 -17.49
N VAL A 126 10.88 -7.72 -16.77
CA VAL A 126 11.77 -6.64 -17.18
C VAL A 126 13.17 -7.19 -17.34
N ILE A 127 13.76 -6.99 -18.51
CA ILE A 127 15.16 -7.30 -18.78
C ILE A 127 15.93 -5.98 -18.73
N GLY A 128 16.63 -5.75 -17.61
CA GLY A 128 17.45 -4.56 -17.43
C GLY A 128 18.78 -4.69 -18.17
N PRO A 129 19.32 -3.60 -18.75
CA PRO A 129 20.66 -3.62 -19.32
C PRO A 129 21.66 -3.96 -18.22
N GLY A 130 22.53 -4.95 -18.47
CA GLY A 130 23.66 -5.26 -17.61
C GLY A 130 24.44 -3.98 -17.31
N SER A 131 24.72 -3.77 -16.02
CA SER A 131 25.34 -2.58 -15.44
C SER A 131 26.41 -1.99 -16.36
N ASN A 132 26.10 -0.90 -17.06
CA ASN A 132 27.05 0.07 -17.64
C ASN A 132 26.28 1.21 -18.36
N SER A 133 25.59 2.07 -17.60
CA SER A 133 25.44 3.47 -17.98
C SER A 133 25.16 4.34 -16.75
N SER A 134 26.21 4.96 -16.23
CA SER A 134 26.11 6.14 -15.38
C SER A 134 25.65 7.31 -16.25
N GLY A 135 24.35 7.37 -16.53
CA GLY A 135 23.70 8.57 -17.03
C GLY A 135 23.37 9.47 -15.84
N ILE A 136 24.02 10.61 -15.73
CA ILE A 136 23.62 11.66 -14.78
C ILE A 136 22.21 12.08 -15.18
N PHE A 137 21.19 11.72 -14.40
CA PHE A 137 19.85 12.29 -14.54
C PHE A 137 19.89 13.71 -13.94
N GLY A 138 20.43 14.65 -14.72
CA GLY A 138 20.46 16.08 -14.42
C GLY A 138 19.10 16.72 -14.71
N GLY A 139 18.07 16.31 -13.98
CA GLY A 139 16.74 16.86 -14.10
C GLY A 139 15.99 16.63 -12.80
N GLN A 140 15.77 17.71 -12.05
CA GLN A 140 14.75 17.76 -11.00
C GLN A 140 13.43 17.35 -11.66
N ALA A 141 12.98 16.11 -11.46
CA ALA A 141 11.67 15.68 -11.90
C ALA A 141 10.65 16.45 -11.06
N ALA A 142 10.17 17.55 -11.63
CA ALA A 142 9.08 18.33 -11.07
C ALA A 142 7.90 17.38 -10.82
N GLN A 143 7.56 17.17 -9.54
CA GLN A 143 6.31 16.55 -9.05
C GLN A 143 5.76 15.37 -9.88
N ALA A 144 6.57 14.33 -10.13
CA ALA A 144 6.05 13.05 -10.62
C ALA A 144 5.36 12.28 -9.48
N ASN A 145 4.21 11.64 -9.75
CA ASN A 145 3.51 10.79 -8.77
C ASN A 145 4.27 9.49 -8.50
N TYR A 146 5.02 9.01 -9.49
CA TYR A 146 5.88 7.83 -9.39
C TYR A 146 7.23 8.14 -10.01
N SER A 147 8.30 7.90 -9.25
CA SER A 147 9.67 8.04 -9.73
C SER A 147 10.42 6.73 -9.54
N ALA A 148 10.84 6.11 -10.64
CA ALA A 148 11.63 4.88 -10.65
C ALA A 148 13.08 5.19 -11.05
N SER A 149 14.02 4.81 -10.19
CA SER A 149 15.45 4.97 -10.43
C SER A 149 16.22 3.73 -10.01
N GLY A 150 17.41 3.53 -10.56
CA GLY A 150 18.35 2.51 -10.10
C GLY A 150 17.90 1.08 -10.40
N ASN A 151 17.50 0.82 -11.64
CA ASN A 151 17.03 -0.51 -12.08
C ASN A 151 15.79 -1.00 -11.31
N SER A 152 14.88 -0.09 -10.97
CA SER A 152 13.67 -0.44 -10.22
C SER A 152 12.48 -0.70 -11.13
N LEU A 153 11.54 -1.50 -10.64
CA LEU A 153 10.23 -1.72 -11.25
C LEU A 153 9.15 -1.21 -10.30
N ILE A 154 8.34 -0.25 -10.76
CA ILE A 154 7.15 0.21 -10.02
C ILE A 154 5.91 -0.33 -10.74
N CYS A 155 5.10 -1.09 -10.03
CA CYS A 155 3.76 -1.47 -10.48
C CYS A 155 2.72 -0.58 -9.79
N ALA A 156 2.29 0.48 -10.47
CA ALA A 156 1.24 1.40 -10.05
C ALA A 156 -0.11 1.04 -10.70
N ASP A 157 -0.40 -0.25 -10.80
CA ASP A 157 -1.62 -0.75 -11.41
C ASP A 157 -2.82 -0.54 -10.47
N LYS A 158 -3.95 -0.13 -11.02
CA LYS A 158 -5.20 0.12 -10.31
C LYS A 158 -6.26 -0.87 -10.78
N ILE A 159 -6.76 -1.70 -9.86
CA ILE A 159 -7.84 -2.64 -10.12
C ILE A 159 -9.07 -2.17 -9.34
N SER A 160 -10.20 -1.95 -10.00
CA SER A 160 -11.42 -1.44 -9.34
C SER A 160 -12.69 -2.06 -9.93
N TYR A 161 -13.70 -2.30 -9.11
CA TYR A 161 -14.99 -2.86 -9.58
C TYR A 161 -14.84 -4.19 -10.35
N THR A 162 -13.85 -5.02 -9.98
CA THR A 162 -13.53 -6.29 -10.65
C THR A 162 -13.88 -7.46 -9.74
N THR A 163 -14.57 -8.48 -10.28
CA THR A 163 -14.93 -9.73 -9.60
C THR A 163 -14.15 -10.88 -10.24
N ILE A 164 -13.32 -11.58 -9.44
CA ILE A 164 -12.58 -12.76 -9.89
C ILE A 164 -13.10 -13.98 -9.12
N ASP A 165 -13.66 -14.95 -9.85
CA ASP A 165 -14.23 -16.19 -9.32
C ASP A 165 -13.26 -17.37 -9.56
N GLY A 166 -12.06 -17.21 -9.00
CA GLY A 166 -10.94 -18.14 -9.11
C GLY A 166 -9.61 -17.42 -8.89
N ASP A 167 -8.54 -17.85 -9.55
CA ASP A 167 -7.18 -17.45 -9.15
C ASP A 167 -6.77 -16.04 -9.61
N ILE A 168 -6.10 -15.32 -8.70
CA ILE A 168 -5.42 -14.06 -9.01
C ILE A 168 -3.91 -14.29 -8.90
N ASN A 169 -3.19 -14.13 -10.00
CA ASN A 169 -1.72 -14.22 -10.06
C ASN A 169 -1.13 -12.87 -10.46
N LEU A 170 -0.30 -12.30 -9.59
CA LEU A 170 0.44 -11.07 -9.83
C LEU A 170 1.93 -11.40 -9.69
N SER A 171 2.64 -11.43 -10.81
CA SER A 171 4.07 -11.79 -10.89
C SER A 171 4.87 -10.64 -11.48
N ALA A 172 5.97 -10.30 -10.82
CA ALA A 172 6.95 -9.35 -11.32
C ALA A 172 8.33 -9.99 -11.26
N THR A 173 9.03 -10.05 -12.38
CA THR A 173 10.39 -10.59 -12.46
C THR A 173 11.30 -9.57 -13.13
N VAL A 174 12.36 -9.16 -12.42
CA VAL A 174 13.42 -8.32 -12.99
C VAL A 174 14.63 -9.21 -13.23
N LYS A 175 14.97 -9.42 -14.50
CA LYS A 175 16.18 -10.14 -14.91
C LYS A 175 17.24 -9.13 -15.30
N SER A 176 18.38 -9.11 -14.62
CA SER A 176 19.58 -8.49 -15.17
C SER A 176 20.07 -9.36 -16.33
N SER A 177 20.44 -8.76 -17.47
CA SER A 177 21.06 -9.51 -18.57
C SER A 177 22.41 -10.09 -18.11
N GLN A 178 22.39 -11.25 -17.46
CA GLN A 178 23.55 -12.10 -17.30
C GLN A 178 23.50 -13.11 -18.44
N HIS A 179 24.41 -12.94 -19.40
CA HIS A 179 24.86 -14.06 -20.21
C HIS A 179 25.35 -15.13 -19.23
N SER A 180 24.56 -16.18 -19.03
CA SER A 180 25.01 -17.38 -18.33
C SER A 180 26.03 -18.08 -19.21
N ALA A 181 27.32 -17.94 -18.88
CA ALA A 181 28.21 -19.08 -18.97
C ALA A 181 28.05 -19.86 -17.65
N GLU A 182 27.73 -21.14 -17.79
CA GLU A 182 27.66 -22.12 -16.71
C GLU A 182 28.90 -22.07 -15.81
N GLY A 183 28.70 -22.32 -14.51
CA GLY A 183 29.77 -22.77 -13.65
C GLY A 183 29.80 -22.11 -12.29
N ASN A 184 29.31 -22.86 -11.30
CA ASN A 184 29.71 -22.77 -9.89
C ASN A 184 29.37 -21.49 -9.12
N ARG A 185 28.27 -21.58 -8.37
CA ARG A 185 28.19 -21.29 -6.92
C ARG A 185 29.22 -20.26 -6.43
N SER A 186 28.92 -18.96 -6.55
CA SER A 186 29.49 -17.89 -5.74
C SER A 186 28.64 -16.61 -5.87
N LEU A 187 28.35 -15.98 -4.73
CA LEU A 187 27.52 -14.78 -4.58
C LEU A 187 27.96 -13.63 -5.52
N PRO A 188 27.04 -12.86 -6.14
CA PRO A 188 27.43 -11.65 -6.83
C PRO A 188 27.65 -10.53 -5.81
N SER A 189 28.92 -10.34 -5.47
CA SER A 189 29.48 -9.21 -4.75
C SER A 189 29.64 -8.01 -5.71
N SER A 190 28.67 -7.11 -5.70
CA SER A 190 28.91 -5.68 -5.96
C SER A 190 28.40 -4.92 -4.74
N GLN A 191 29.35 -4.48 -3.93
CA GLN A 191 29.19 -4.05 -2.56
C GLN A 191 28.59 -2.66 -2.49
N ASP A 192 27.37 -2.57 -1.99
CA ASP A 192 26.84 -1.38 -1.34
C ASP A 192 27.68 -1.14 -0.07
N PRO A 193 28.55 -0.10 -0.01
CA PRO A 193 29.59 -0.02 1.00
C PRO A 193 29.06 0.02 2.43
N ALA A 194 27.86 0.58 2.67
CA ALA A 194 27.27 0.61 4.02
C ALA A 194 26.58 -0.71 4.37
N VAL A 195 25.92 -1.37 3.40
CA VAL A 195 25.35 -2.73 3.62
C VAL A 195 26.47 -3.73 3.89
N LYS A 196 27.58 -3.62 3.17
CA LYS A 196 28.79 -4.43 3.36
C LYS A 196 29.39 -4.19 4.74
N THR A 197 29.63 -2.92 5.12
CA THR A 197 30.13 -2.56 6.45
C THR A 197 29.27 -3.11 7.57
N ILE A 198 27.94 -2.92 7.50
CA ILE A 198 27.01 -3.44 8.51
C ILE A 198 27.01 -4.96 8.52
N ARG A 199 27.09 -5.62 7.36
CA ARG A 199 27.14 -7.09 7.28
C ARG A 199 28.43 -7.65 7.89
N GLU A 200 29.57 -7.02 7.62
CA GLU A 200 30.88 -7.43 8.12
C GLU A 200 31.01 -7.23 9.63
N HIS A 201 30.35 -6.20 10.17
CA HIS A 201 30.42 -5.85 11.59
C HIS A 201 29.12 -6.19 12.31
N LYS A 202 28.25 -7.02 11.71
CA LYS A 202 26.91 -7.31 12.19
C LYS A 202 26.95 -7.84 13.63
N ASP A 203 27.82 -8.81 13.89
CA ASP A 203 27.91 -9.44 15.22
C ASP A 203 28.45 -8.48 16.27
N GLY A 204 29.45 -7.66 15.93
CA GLY A 204 29.99 -6.63 16.82
C GLY A 204 28.98 -5.51 17.11
N LEU A 205 28.20 -5.12 16.10
CA LEU A 205 27.10 -4.16 16.26
C LEU A 205 25.99 -4.72 17.13
N ILE A 206 25.61 -6.00 16.95
CA ILE A 206 24.60 -6.66 17.78
C ILE A 206 25.05 -6.68 19.24
N ASP A 207 26.27 -7.16 19.52
CA ASP A 207 26.81 -7.24 20.87
C ASP A 207 26.88 -5.85 21.56
N CYS A 208 27.26 -4.82 20.81
CA CYS A 208 27.32 -3.46 21.36
C CYS A 208 25.93 -2.85 21.62
N LEU A 209 25.02 -2.97 20.65
CA LEU A 209 23.71 -2.34 20.70
C LEU A 209 22.74 -3.05 21.66
N MET A 210 23.00 -4.32 21.96
CA MET A 210 22.29 -5.07 23.01
C MET A 210 22.43 -4.45 24.40
N GLY A 211 23.49 -3.67 24.66
CA GLY A 211 23.73 -3.03 25.96
C GLY A 211 22.61 -2.05 26.37
N ASP A 212 21.96 -1.41 25.40
CA ASP A 212 20.77 -0.57 25.62
C ASP A 212 19.90 -0.55 24.35
N CYS A 213 19.17 -1.64 24.09
CA CYS A 213 18.39 -1.75 22.85
C CYS A 213 17.30 -0.68 22.72
N VAL A 214 16.77 -0.15 23.84
CA VAL A 214 15.69 0.85 23.84
C VAL A 214 16.21 2.21 23.39
N PHE A 215 17.42 2.60 23.83
CA PHE A 215 18.04 3.86 23.43
C PHE A 215 18.28 3.92 21.92
N ILE A 216 18.91 2.89 21.33
CA ILE A 216 19.16 2.87 19.89
C ILE A 216 17.85 2.80 19.09
N LEU A 217 16.85 2.03 19.56
CA LEU A 217 15.56 1.92 18.88
C LEU A 217 14.84 3.27 18.81
N ASN A 218 14.88 4.05 19.89
CA ASN A 218 14.34 5.42 19.93
C ASN A 218 15.06 6.35 18.95
N ARG A 219 16.39 6.24 18.83
CA ARG A 219 17.20 7.06 17.92
C ARG A 219 16.92 6.75 16.46
N VAL A 220 16.84 5.47 16.12
CA VAL A 220 16.56 5.02 14.75
C VAL A 220 15.13 5.38 14.34
N HIS A 221 14.17 5.40 15.27
CA HIS A 221 12.81 5.90 15.03
C HIS A 221 12.76 7.43 14.86
N ALA A 222 13.44 8.19 15.72
CA ALA A 222 13.50 9.66 15.62
C ALA A 222 14.10 10.14 14.30
N ARG A 223 15.02 9.35 13.71
CA ARG A 223 15.64 9.60 12.41
C ARG A 223 14.82 9.10 11.21
N GLY A 224 13.64 8.52 11.46
CA GLY A 224 12.74 8.03 10.40
C GLY A 224 13.25 6.80 9.65
N ILE A 225 14.29 6.12 10.16
CA ILE A 225 14.87 4.93 9.52
C ILE A 225 13.89 3.75 9.63
N ILE A 226 13.14 3.67 10.74
CA ILE A 226 12.05 2.71 10.96
C ILE A 226 10.71 3.44 11.15
N THR A 227 9.61 2.82 10.72
CA THR A 227 8.26 3.38 10.88
C THR A 227 7.74 3.20 12.29
N SER A 228 6.74 3.98 12.71
CA SER A 228 6.12 3.81 14.04
C SER A 228 5.57 2.41 14.29
N ARG A 229 5.08 1.73 13.25
CA ARG A 229 4.63 0.32 13.35
C ARG A 229 5.79 -0.64 13.59
N GLN A 230 6.92 -0.44 12.89
CA GLN A 230 8.14 -1.24 13.09
C GLN A 230 8.72 -1.01 14.49
N TYR A 231 8.72 0.23 14.96
CA TYR A 231 9.15 0.58 16.31
C TYR A 231 8.32 -0.15 17.39
N GLN A 232 6.98 -0.13 17.30
CA GLN A 232 6.14 -0.84 18.28
C GLN A 232 6.38 -2.36 18.23
N ASN A 233 6.44 -2.94 17.02
CA ASN A 233 6.74 -4.37 16.86
C ASN A 233 8.10 -4.77 17.45
N LEU A 234 9.12 -3.91 17.33
CA LEU A 234 10.45 -4.16 17.90
C LEU A 234 10.49 -3.92 19.41
N LYS A 235 9.73 -2.94 19.91
CA LYS A 235 9.63 -2.62 21.34
C LYS A 235 8.90 -3.72 22.13
N ASP A 236 7.93 -4.38 21.51
CA ASP A 236 7.16 -5.46 22.13
C ASP A 236 7.96 -6.77 22.26
N LEU A 237 9.16 -6.86 21.65
CA LEU A 237 10.05 -8.00 21.80
C LEU A 237 10.68 -8.01 23.19
N GLN A 238 10.58 -9.14 23.89
CA GLN A 238 11.11 -9.27 25.25
C GLN A 238 12.64 -9.47 25.32
N ARG A 239 13.28 -9.77 24.19
CA ARG A 239 14.73 -10.02 24.13
C ARG A 239 15.45 -8.86 23.42
N SER A 240 16.40 -8.26 24.11
CA SER A 240 17.24 -7.17 23.58
C SER A 240 18.04 -7.60 22.34
N GLU A 241 18.56 -8.82 22.34
CA GLU A 241 19.26 -9.42 21.20
C GLU A 241 18.37 -9.53 19.96
N GLU A 242 17.18 -10.14 20.12
CA GLU A 242 16.22 -10.31 19.03
C GLU A 242 15.73 -8.97 18.48
N THR A 243 15.59 -7.97 19.35
CA THR A 243 15.23 -6.60 18.97
C THR A 243 16.31 -5.97 18.07
N VAL A 244 17.58 -6.11 18.46
CA VAL A 244 18.71 -5.51 17.73
C VAL A 244 18.99 -6.26 16.42
N VAL A 245 18.90 -7.59 16.41
CA VAL A 245 19.01 -8.40 15.20
C VAL A 245 17.94 -7.99 14.19
N ASN A 246 16.68 -7.95 14.61
CA ASN A 246 15.57 -7.56 13.73
C ASN A 246 15.67 -6.10 13.27
N LEU A 247 16.18 -5.20 14.12
CA LEU A 247 16.45 -3.81 13.74
C LEU A 247 17.48 -3.74 12.61
N ILE A 248 18.64 -4.40 12.76
CA ILE A 248 19.71 -4.41 11.75
C ILE A 248 19.20 -5.07 10.46
N ASP A 249 18.48 -6.19 10.54
CA ASP A 249 17.94 -6.87 9.36
C ASP A 249 16.86 -6.03 8.65
N GLN A 250 16.02 -5.30 9.38
CA GLN A 250 15.08 -4.36 8.79
C GLN A 250 15.80 -3.19 8.11
N VAL A 251 16.89 -2.69 8.68
CA VAL A 251 17.68 -1.61 8.05
C VAL A 251 18.38 -2.13 6.79
N MET A 252 18.96 -3.33 6.84
CA MET A 252 19.62 -3.97 5.70
C MET A 252 18.65 -4.30 4.57
N SER A 253 17.43 -4.77 4.89
CA SER A 253 16.40 -5.06 3.88
C SER A 253 15.85 -3.82 3.18
N LYS A 254 15.94 -2.63 3.80
CA LYS A 254 15.61 -1.35 3.16
C LYS A 254 16.71 -0.79 2.25
N GLY A 255 17.92 -1.39 2.29
CA GLY A 255 19.02 -1.08 1.38
C GLY A 255 19.98 0.01 1.87
N GLN A 256 20.94 0.34 1.00
CA GLN A 256 22.13 1.17 1.28
C GLN A 256 21.84 2.53 1.93
N GLN A 257 20.75 3.22 1.55
CA GLN A 257 20.40 4.52 2.15
C GLN A 257 20.04 4.38 3.63
N SER A 258 19.27 3.35 3.99
CA SER A 258 18.89 3.08 5.39
C SER A 258 20.11 2.64 6.20
N CYS A 259 20.98 1.81 5.61
CA CYS A 259 22.27 1.42 6.19
C CYS A 259 23.19 2.62 6.45
N ALA A 260 23.33 3.53 5.48
CA ALA A 260 24.13 4.74 5.64
C ALA A 260 23.56 5.66 6.73
N CYS A 261 22.23 5.82 6.79
CA CYS A 261 21.57 6.55 7.87
C CYS A 261 21.82 5.92 9.24
N LEU A 262 21.75 4.59 9.36
CA LEU A 262 22.08 3.89 10.61
C LEU A 262 23.55 4.14 11.01
N LEU A 263 24.50 4.00 10.07
CA LEU A 263 25.91 4.29 10.35
C LEU A 263 26.14 5.74 10.79
N ASN A 264 25.41 6.70 10.24
CA ASN A 264 25.47 8.09 10.67
C ASN A 264 24.94 8.26 12.10
N VAL A 265 23.85 7.58 12.46
CA VAL A 265 23.33 7.56 13.84
C VAL A 265 24.35 6.93 14.79
N LEU A 266 24.99 5.84 14.41
CA LEU A 266 26.01 5.17 15.22
C LEU A 266 27.28 6.01 15.42
N ARG A 267 27.51 7.02 14.57
CA ARG A 267 28.61 7.99 14.68
C ARG A 267 28.24 9.25 15.46
N GLU A 268 26.99 9.43 15.88
CA GLU A 268 26.58 10.58 16.69
C GLU A 268 27.27 10.55 18.05
N SER A 269 27.73 11.71 18.54
CA SER A 269 28.44 11.81 19.82
C SER A 269 27.65 11.20 20.97
N GLU A 270 26.34 11.45 21.01
CA GLU A 270 25.44 10.92 22.05
C GLU A 270 25.35 9.39 22.01
N VAL A 271 25.45 8.77 20.83
CA VAL A 271 25.43 7.31 20.66
C VAL A 271 26.80 6.70 20.98
N LEU A 272 27.88 7.38 20.63
CA LEU A 272 29.25 6.97 20.96
C LEU A 272 29.62 7.15 22.44
N GLU A 273 28.88 7.97 23.19
CA GLU A 273 28.96 8.04 24.66
C GLU A 273 28.22 6.86 25.31
N THR A 274 27.05 6.49 24.79
CA THR A 274 26.28 5.33 25.28
C THR A 274 26.95 3.99 24.93
N TYR A 275 27.55 3.87 23.74
CA TYR A 275 28.25 2.67 23.28
C TYR A 275 29.71 2.98 22.92
N PRO A 276 30.61 3.09 23.90
CA PRO A 276 32.01 3.42 23.65
C PRO A 276 32.72 2.39 22.75
N ARG A 277 32.28 1.12 22.79
CA ARG A 277 32.78 0.03 21.93
C ARG A 277 32.50 0.23 20.43
N LEU A 278 31.49 1.04 20.07
CA LEU A 278 31.23 1.40 18.66
C LEU A 278 32.40 2.18 18.06
N ARG A 279 33.16 2.93 18.87
CA ARG A 279 34.32 3.70 18.37
C ARG A 279 35.37 2.78 17.77
N ASP A 280 35.56 1.59 18.32
CA ASP A 280 36.60 0.67 17.85
C ASP A 280 36.10 -0.14 16.64
N ILE A 281 34.80 -0.44 16.59
CA ILE A 281 34.14 -1.08 15.44
C ILE A 281 34.07 -0.14 14.23
N LEU A 282 33.95 1.18 14.45
CA LEU A 282 33.81 2.19 13.38
C LEU A 282 35.14 2.83 12.95
N LYS A 283 36.24 2.58 13.67
CA LYS A 283 37.57 3.19 13.45
C LYS A 283 38.43 2.52 12.38
N GLU A 284 38.13 1.30 11.95
CA GLU A 284 38.86 0.71 10.82
C GLU A 284 38.54 1.48 9.53
N PRO A 285 39.55 1.85 8.71
CA PRO A 285 39.33 2.70 7.54
C PRO A 285 38.58 1.91 6.46
N TRP A 286 37.42 2.45 6.06
CA TRP A 286 36.54 1.98 4.99
C TRP A 286 36.86 2.67 3.68
#